data_AF-A0A392NCD1-F1
#
_entry.id   AF-A0A392NCD1-F1
#
_cell.length_a   1.000
_cell.length_b   1.000
_cell.length_c   1.000
_cell.angle_alpha   90.00
_cell.angle_beta   90.00
_cell.angle_gamma   90.00
#
_symmetry.space_group_name_H-M   'P 1'
#
loop_
_entity.id
_entity.type
_entity.pdbx_description
1 polymer ?
#
loop_
_entity_poly.entity_id
_entity_poly.type
_entity_poly.pdbx_seq_one_letter_code
_entity_poly.pdbx_strand_id
1 'polypeptide(L)'
;AGQFGLVTPIQIYDKTTGKVADFVTEFTFLVNTNGRSNYGDGFAFFIVSPNFKIPDKKKSEGGNLGMFTSETALYTKQVLLVEFDTFSNEWDPSPAVSQFAHIGIDVNSIRSVAYTPWYSDFSIDGNLAKARIEYDSSDKKLKVLVQIGFSASTGDLVETHDILSWSFKSNI
;
A
#
# COMPACT_ATOMS: atom_id res chain seq x y z
N ALA A 1 5.56 -12.05 9.69
CA ALA A 1 5.02 -11.60 8.40
C ALA A 1 4.60 -12.76 7.49
N GLY A 2 3.82 -12.47 6.45
CA GLY A 2 3.45 -13.41 5.39
C GLY A 2 3.47 -12.72 4.03
N GLN A 3 3.76 -13.47 2.98
CA GLN A 3 3.86 -12.96 1.61
C GLN A 3 3.13 -13.93 0.68
N PHE A 4 2.43 -13.39 -0.31
CA PHE A 4 1.81 -14.16 -1.38
C PHE A 4 2.08 -13.45 -2.71
N GLY A 5 2.36 -14.21 -3.75
CA GLY A 5 2.66 -13.69 -5.07
C GLY A 5 2.54 -14.77 -6.14
N LEU A 6 2.64 -14.35 -7.40
CA LEU A 6 2.62 -15.28 -8.53
C LEU A 6 3.83 -16.20 -8.50
N VAL A 7 3.60 -17.48 -8.80
CA VAL A 7 4.66 -18.49 -8.91
C VAL A 7 5.48 -18.30 -10.18
N THR A 8 4.86 -17.76 -11.24
CA THR A 8 5.50 -17.50 -12.52
C THR A 8 5.94 -16.03 -12.62
N PRO A 9 7.24 -15.76 -12.87
CA PRO A 9 7.72 -14.40 -13.09
C PRO A 9 7.07 -13.72 -14.30
N ILE A 10 6.79 -12.43 -14.16
CA ILE A 10 6.34 -11.57 -15.27
C ILE A 10 7.53 -10.75 -15.78
N GLN A 11 7.75 -10.76 -17.08
CA GLN A 11 8.80 -9.96 -17.69
C GLN A 11 8.36 -8.49 -17.83
N ILE A 12 8.95 -7.60 -17.05
CA ILE A 12 8.66 -6.15 -17.08
C ILE A 12 9.69 -5.33 -17.87
N TYR A 13 10.79 -5.96 -18.27
CA TYR A 13 11.86 -5.35 -19.06
C TYR A 13 12.45 -6.35 -20.04
N ASP A 14 12.61 -5.95 -21.30
CA ASP A 14 13.33 -6.70 -22.32
C ASP A 14 14.66 -6.03 -22.62
N LYS A 15 15.75 -6.68 -22.20
CA LYS A 15 17.12 -6.18 -22.40
C LYS A 15 17.52 -6.12 -23.87
N THR A 16 16.93 -6.96 -24.73
CA THR A 16 17.27 -7.03 -26.17
C THR A 16 16.70 -5.85 -26.91
N THR A 17 15.44 -5.50 -26.63
CA THR A 17 14.73 -4.41 -27.30
C THR A 17 14.76 -3.08 -26.54
N GLY A 18 15.16 -3.10 -25.26
CA GLY A 18 15.09 -1.96 -24.35
C GLY A 18 13.67 -1.60 -23.90
N LYS A 19 12.66 -2.40 -24.28
CA LYS A 19 11.26 -2.14 -23.94
C LYS A 19 10.99 -2.41 -22.47
N VAL A 20 10.25 -1.50 -21.85
CA VAL A 20 9.70 -1.65 -20.49
C VAL A 20 8.20 -1.85 -20.63
N ALA A 21 7.61 -2.74 -19.83
CA ALA A 21 6.19 -3.01 -19.87
C ALA A 21 5.41 -1.92 -19.12
N ASP A 22 4.28 -1.50 -19.70
CA ASP A 22 3.21 -0.84 -18.94
C ASP A 22 2.48 -1.88 -18.09
N PHE A 23 1.98 -1.48 -16.92
CA PHE A 23 1.11 -2.36 -16.15
C PHE A 23 0.03 -1.59 -15.40
N VAL A 24 -1.05 -2.30 -15.14
CA VAL A 24 -2.14 -1.86 -14.26
C VAL A 24 -2.47 -3.02 -13.33
N THR A 25 -2.59 -2.75 -12.04
CA THR A 25 -3.17 -3.69 -11.09
C THR A 25 -4.23 -2.96 -10.26
N GLU A 26 -5.32 -3.67 -9.97
CA GLU A 26 -6.43 -3.17 -9.19
C GLU A 26 -6.81 -4.20 -8.15
N PHE A 27 -7.01 -3.75 -6.91
CA PHE A 27 -7.46 -4.61 -5.83
C PHE A 27 -8.31 -3.81 -4.86
N THR A 28 -9.23 -4.51 -4.22
CA THR A 28 -10.09 -3.97 -3.16
C THR A 28 -9.68 -4.63 -1.86
N PHE A 29 -9.64 -3.85 -0.80
CA PHE A 29 -9.20 -4.30 0.51
C PHE A 29 -9.94 -3.54 1.61
N LEU A 30 -9.84 -4.05 2.83
CA LEU A 30 -10.26 -3.38 4.05
C LEU A 30 -9.22 -3.67 5.11
N VAL A 31 -9.02 -2.71 6.03
CA VAL A 31 -8.23 -2.92 7.24
C VAL A 31 -9.20 -2.93 8.41
N ASN A 32 -9.14 -3.98 9.23
CA ASN A 32 -9.98 -4.09 10.42
C ASN A 32 -9.08 -4.06 11.67
N THR A 33 -9.14 -2.95 12.40
CA THR A 33 -8.40 -2.75 13.65
C THR A 33 -9.13 -3.38 14.83
N ASN A 34 -10.36 -3.86 14.63
CA ASN A 34 -11.29 -4.36 15.63
C ASN A 34 -11.55 -3.32 16.73
N GLY A 35 -11.73 -2.05 16.34
CA GLY A 35 -11.95 -0.94 17.26
C GLY A 35 -10.78 -0.63 18.19
N ARG A 36 -9.58 -1.14 17.91
CA ARG A 36 -8.37 -0.87 18.72
C ARG A 36 -7.82 0.50 18.34
N SER A 37 -7.42 1.27 19.35
CA SER A 37 -6.71 2.55 19.17
C SER A 37 -5.21 2.37 18.92
N ASN A 38 -4.64 1.22 19.28
CA ASN A 38 -3.28 0.84 18.94
C ASN A 38 -3.32 -0.34 17.96
N TYR A 39 -2.96 -0.07 16.72
CA TYR A 39 -3.03 -1.00 15.61
C TYR A 39 -1.88 -0.76 14.64
N GLY A 40 -1.53 -1.79 13.88
CA GLY A 40 -0.46 -1.75 12.90
C GLY A 40 -0.34 -3.10 12.20
N ASP A 41 0.56 -3.24 11.22
CA ASP A 41 1.52 -2.22 10.77
C ASP A 41 1.19 -1.72 9.37
N GLY A 42 0.77 -2.60 8.47
CA GLY A 42 0.35 -2.25 7.13
C GLY A 42 0.43 -3.45 6.19
N PHE A 43 0.27 -3.20 4.90
CA PHE A 43 0.55 -4.18 3.87
C PHE A 43 1.10 -3.50 2.61
N ALA A 44 1.66 -4.28 1.69
CA ALA A 44 2.20 -3.73 0.46
C ALA A 44 1.90 -4.59 -0.77
N PHE A 45 1.61 -3.93 -1.89
CA PHE A 45 1.83 -4.52 -3.20
C PHE A 45 3.33 -4.44 -3.51
N PHE A 46 3.92 -5.49 -4.07
CA PHE A 46 5.36 -5.50 -4.35
C PHE A 46 5.69 -6.04 -5.75
N ILE A 47 6.76 -5.49 -6.32
CA ILE A 47 7.46 -6.04 -7.48
C ILE A 47 8.91 -6.24 -7.06
N VAL A 48 9.38 -7.48 -7.16
CA VAL A 48 10.74 -7.86 -6.80
C VAL A 48 11.39 -8.68 -7.90
N SER A 49 12.72 -8.68 -7.93
CA SER A 49 13.49 -9.58 -8.77
C SER A 49 13.09 -11.06 -8.52
N PRO A 50 13.06 -11.94 -9.55
CA PRO A 50 12.89 -13.38 -9.34
C PRO A 50 13.95 -14.00 -8.41
N ASN A 51 15.09 -13.33 -8.25
CA ASN A 51 16.18 -13.74 -7.36
C ASN A 51 16.11 -13.05 -5.98
N PHE A 52 15.08 -12.24 -5.72
CA PHE A 52 14.89 -11.60 -4.44
C PHE A 52 14.65 -12.66 -3.35
N LYS A 53 15.42 -12.59 -2.27
CA LYS A 53 15.29 -13.51 -1.15
C LYS A 53 14.28 -12.92 -0.17
N ILE A 54 13.09 -13.52 -0.15
CA ILE A 54 12.07 -13.18 0.86
C ILE A 54 12.68 -13.41 2.25
N PRO A 55 12.66 -12.39 3.13
CA PRO A 55 13.27 -12.49 4.46
C PRO A 55 12.51 -13.47 5.37
N ASP A 56 13.19 -13.94 6.42
CA ASP A 56 12.55 -14.76 7.43
C ASP A 56 11.37 -14.02 8.07
N LYS A 57 10.24 -14.71 8.22
CA LYS A 57 8.98 -14.10 8.70
C LYS A 57 9.07 -13.48 10.09
N LYS A 58 9.97 -13.95 10.96
CA LYS A 58 10.18 -13.41 12.31
C LYS A 58 11.10 -12.18 12.29
N LYS A 59 11.91 -12.03 11.25
CA LYS A 59 12.83 -10.89 11.08
C LYS A 59 12.24 -9.75 10.25
N SER A 60 11.07 -10.00 9.65
CA SER A 60 10.38 -9.09 8.73
C SER A 60 8.99 -8.71 9.20
N GLU A 61 8.69 -8.91 10.48
CA GLU A 61 7.43 -8.51 11.09
C GLU A 61 7.35 -7.00 11.35
N GLY A 62 6.14 -6.56 11.70
CA GLY A 62 5.85 -5.15 11.98
C GLY A 62 5.97 -4.26 10.74
N GLY A 63 6.39 -3.02 10.95
CA GLY A 63 6.70 -2.02 9.92
C GLY A 63 7.78 -2.42 8.90
N ASN A 64 8.35 -3.63 8.96
CA ASN A 64 9.13 -4.17 7.85
C ASN A 64 8.26 -4.74 6.71
N LEU A 65 6.93 -4.76 6.90
CA LEU A 65 5.90 -5.15 5.93
C LEU A 65 6.13 -6.51 5.26
N GLY A 66 6.88 -7.41 5.91
CA GLY A 66 7.27 -8.70 5.35
C GLY A 66 8.33 -8.64 4.24
N MET A 67 8.84 -7.48 3.86
CA MET A 67 9.75 -7.33 2.72
C MET A 67 11.17 -6.94 3.12
N PHE A 68 11.35 -6.47 4.35
CA PHE A 68 12.63 -6.05 4.87
C PHE A 68 12.98 -6.72 6.20
N THR A 69 14.20 -6.52 6.64
CA THR A 69 14.69 -6.77 8.00
C THR A 69 15.41 -5.51 8.46
N SER A 70 15.72 -5.42 9.76
CA SER A 70 16.50 -4.29 10.30
C SER A 70 17.83 -4.06 9.57
N GLU A 71 18.44 -5.11 8.99
CA GLU A 71 19.68 -5.00 8.23
C GLU A 71 19.48 -4.55 6.76
N THR A 72 18.30 -4.79 6.19
CA THR A 72 18.03 -4.60 4.75
C THR A 72 17.09 -3.44 4.43
N ALA A 73 16.37 -2.93 5.43
CA ALA A 73 15.34 -1.89 5.30
C ALA A 73 15.81 -0.62 4.58
N LEU A 74 17.08 -0.23 4.69
CA LEU A 74 17.60 1.01 4.10
C LEU A 74 18.49 0.81 2.87
N TYR A 75 18.86 -0.42 2.52
CA TYR A 75 19.92 -0.69 1.54
C TYR A 75 19.65 -1.88 0.61
N THR A 76 18.39 -2.29 0.45
CA THR A 76 18.05 -3.41 -0.44
C THR A 76 18.15 -3.01 -1.90
N LYS A 77 17.90 -3.94 -2.82
CA LYS A 77 17.94 -3.70 -4.28
C LYS A 77 16.88 -4.51 -5.00
N GLN A 78 16.41 -3.95 -6.11
CA GLN A 78 15.42 -4.55 -7.01
C GLN A 78 14.10 -4.86 -6.28
N VAL A 79 13.67 -3.91 -5.45
CA VAL A 79 12.42 -3.96 -4.70
C VAL A 79 11.66 -2.67 -4.96
N LEU A 80 10.41 -2.81 -5.38
CA LEU A 80 9.43 -1.74 -5.45
C LEU A 80 8.23 -2.16 -4.59
N LEU A 81 7.85 -1.36 -3.60
CA LEU A 81 6.57 -1.52 -2.90
C LEU A 81 5.67 -0.32 -3.18
N VAL A 82 4.37 -0.59 -3.17
CA VAL A 82 3.35 0.40 -2.84
C VAL A 82 2.77 -0.03 -1.51
N GLU A 83 3.14 0.70 -0.45
CA GLU A 83 2.73 0.41 0.92
C GLU A 83 1.46 1.15 1.30
N PHE A 84 0.66 0.49 2.13
CA PHE A 84 -0.53 1.00 2.79
C PHE A 84 -0.25 0.87 4.29
N ASP A 85 0.44 1.87 4.81
CA ASP A 85 1.01 1.90 6.16
C ASP A 85 0.01 2.52 7.14
N THR A 86 -0.22 1.82 8.25
CA THR A 86 -1.19 2.18 9.28
C THR A 86 -0.54 2.59 10.61
N PHE A 87 0.79 2.48 10.71
CA PHE A 87 1.52 2.67 11.96
C PHE A 87 2.84 3.43 11.73
N SER A 88 2.95 4.63 12.28
CA SER A 88 4.16 5.44 12.12
C SER A 88 5.35 4.90 12.90
N ASN A 89 6.36 4.46 12.18
CA ASN A 89 7.70 4.18 12.64
C ASN A 89 8.63 5.40 12.50
N GLU A 90 9.86 5.28 13.02
CA GLU A 90 10.86 6.36 13.01
C GLU A 90 11.37 6.75 11.62
N TRP A 91 11.18 5.88 10.63
CA TRP A 91 11.58 6.11 9.24
C TRP A 91 10.44 6.67 8.37
N ASP A 92 9.22 6.70 8.90
CA ASP A 92 8.05 7.13 8.15
C ASP A 92 7.95 8.65 8.07
N PRO A 93 7.19 9.16 7.09
CA PRO A 93 6.82 10.55 7.07
C PRO A 93 6.04 10.94 8.33
N SER A 94 6.46 12.02 9.00
CA SER A 94 5.83 12.48 10.25
C SER A 94 5.35 13.93 10.13
N PRO A 95 4.10 14.17 9.70
CA PRO A 95 3.51 15.49 9.72
C PRO A 95 2.92 15.78 11.10
N ALA A 96 3.78 15.97 12.11
CA ALA A 96 3.44 16.53 13.43
C ALA A 96 2.27 15.90 14.24
N VAL A 97 1.71 14.75 13.82
CA VAL A 97 0.61 14.04 14.49
C VAL A 97 1.06 12.68 15.02
N SER A 98 0.47 12.24 16.15
CA SER A 98 0.67 10.89 16.67
C SER A 98 -0.14 9.90 15.83
N GLN A 99 0.54 8.90 15.23
CA GLN A 99 0.00 7.91 14.29
C GLN A 99 -0.55 8.52 12.99
N PHE A 100 0.31 8.53 11.99
CA PHE A 100 0.07 8.98 10.62
C PHE A 100 0.10 7.79 9.67
N ALA A 101 -1.09 7.35 9.27
CA ALA A 101 -1.22 6.39 8.20
C ALA A 101 -0.92 7.04 6.85
N HIS A 102 -0.26 6.32 5.97
CA HIS A 102 0.14 6.83 4.67
C HIS A 102 0.16 5.75 3.60
N ILE A 103 0.02 6.19 2.35
CA ILE A 103 0.28 5.37 1.18
C ILE A 103 1.63 5.81 0.65
N GLY A 104 2.53 4.86 0.51
CA GLY A 104 3.93 5.08 0.16
C GLY A 104 4.35 4.38 -1.12
N ILE A 105 5.35 4.94 -1.80
CA ILE A 105 6.07 4.31 -2.89
C ILE A 105 7.50 4.11 -2.42
N ASP A 106 7.90 2.85 -2.32
CA ASP A 106 9.21 2.45 -1.82
C ASP A 106 10.06 1.94 -2.95
N VAL A 107 11.26 2.50 -3.09
CA VAL A 107 12.22 2.05 -4.08
C VAL A 107 13.50 1.66 -3.37
N ASN A 108 13.73 0.35 -3.24
CA ASN A 108 14.92 -0.23 -2.63
C ASN A 108 15.14 0.10 -1.13
N SER A 109 14.13 0.64 -0.46
CA SER A 109 14.14 0.94 0.97
C SER A 109 12.72 1.03 1.50
N ILE A 110 12.51 0.74 2.78
CA ILE A 110 11.26 1.01 3.52
C ILE A 110 10.96 2.51 3.66
N ARG A 111 11.94 3.39 3.35
CA ARG A 111 11.68 4.83 3.30
C ARG A 111 11.06 5.17 1.97
N SER A 112 9.77 5.46 2.00
CA SER A 112 9.00 6.01 0.90
C SER A 112 9.72 7.15 0.18
N VAL A 113 9.93 6.99 -1.13
CA VAL A 113 10.44 8.07 -2.02
C VAL A 113 9.36 9.08 -2.38
N ALA A 114 8.09 8.67 -2.28
CA ALA A 114 6.91 9.51 -2.41
C ALA A 114 5.81 8.93 -1.52
N TYR A 115 5.01 9.79 -0.89
CA TYR A 115 3.91 9.35 -0.03
C TYR A 115 2.76 10.36 -0.07
N THR A 116 1.59 9.91 0.39
CA THR A 116 0.45 10.77 0.68
C THR A 116 -0.24 10.31 1.97
N PRO A 117 -0.79 11.21 2.79
CA PRO A 117 -1.64 10.83 3.91
C PRO A 117 -2.73 9.85 3.50
N TRP A 118 -2.81 8.73 4.22
CA TRP A 118 -3.89 7.77 4.10
C TRP A 118 -4.95 8.11 5.13
N TYR A 119 -5.56 9.28 4.89
CA TYR A 119 -6.68 9.89 5.62
C TYR A 119 -6.34 10.62 6.93
N SER A 120 -6.52 11.94 6.94
CA SER A 120 -6.62 12.71 8.20
C SER A 120 -8.04 12.69 8.80
N ASP A 121 -9.07 12.36 8.00
CA ASP A 121 -10.49 12.58 8.36
C ASP A 121 -11.35 11.31 8.32
N PHE A 122 -10.78 10.15 7.99
CA PHE A 122 -11.51 8.89 7.81
C PHE A 122 -10.88 7.77 8.64
N SER A 123 -11.73 7.01 9.35
CA SER A 123 -11.27 5.82 10.06
C SER A 123 -10.83 4.76 9.06
N ILE A 124 -9.61 4.26 9.18
CA ILE A 124 -9.14 3.11 8.40
C ILE A 124 -9.93 1.84 8.76
N ASP A 125 -10.47 1.77 9.98
CA ASP A 125 -11.14 0.59 10.51
C ASP A 125 -12.46 0.26 9.79
N GLY A 126 -12.50 -0.93 9.19
CA GLY A 126 -13.71 -1.56 8.64
C GLY A 126 -14.14 -1.04 7.28
N ASN A 127 -13.46 -0.03 6.74
CA ASN A 127 -13.88 0.62 5.51
C ASN A 127 -13.27 -0.01 4.26
N LEU A 128 -14.11 -0.17 3.24
CA LEU A 128 -13.70 -0.71 1.95
C LEU A 128 -12.93 0.35 1.16
N ALA A 129 -11.73 0.01 0.72
CA ALA A 129 -10.90 0.83 -0.13
C ALA A 129 -10.55 0.07 -1.42
N LYS A 130 -10.50 0.78 -2.55
CA LYS A 130 -10.02 0.22 -3.82
C LYS A 130 -8.78 0.97 -4.27
N ALA A 131 -7.69 0.24 -4.50
CA ALA A 131 -6.45 0.78 -5.06
C ALA A 131 -6.29 0.39 -6.52
N ARG A 132 -5.79 1.33 -7.32
CA ARG A 132 -5.36 1.14 -8.71
C ARG A 132 -3.92 1.65 -8.82
N ILE A 133 -3.00 0.77 -9.19
CA ILE A 133 -1.58 1.08 -9.39
C ILE A 133 -1.27 0.93 -10.88
N GLU A 134 -0.71 1.98 -11.46
CA GLU A 134 -0.44 2.07 -12.88
C GLU A 134 0.98 2.54 -13.14
N TYR A 135 1.68 1.85 -14.02
CA TYR A 135 2.98 2.29 -14.53
C TYR A 135 2.89 2.56 -16.03
N ASP A 136 3.26 3.78 -16.40
CA ASP A 136 3.44 4.22 -17.77
C ASP A 136 4.94 4.27 -18.09
N SER A 137 5.37 3.37 -18.97
CA SER A 137 6.77 3.21 -19.39
C SER A 137 7.25 4.34 -20.30
N SER A 138 6.35 5.02 -21.02
CA SER A 138 6.69 6.13 -21.91
C SER A 138 7.13 7.36 -21.11
N ASP A 139 6.42 7.62 -20.01
CA ASP A 139 6.67 8.74 -19.09
C ASP A 139 7.50 8.34 -17.86
N LYS A 140 7.73 7.04 -17.66
CA LYS A 140 8.33 6.45 -16.45
C LYS A 140 7.62 6.86 -15.16
N LYS A 141 6.30 6.94 -15.20
CA LYS A 141 5.47 7.39 -14.07
C LYS A 141 4.72 6.21 -13.46
N LEU A 142 4.92 6.03 -12.16
CA LEU A 142 4.07 5.18 -11.32
C LEU A 142 3.01 6.06 -10.66
N LYS A 143 1.74 5.70 -10.81
CA LYS A 143 0.59 6.36 -10.18
C LYS A 143 -0.10 5.38 -9.25
N VAL A 144 -0.46 5.87 -8.07
CA VAL A 144 -1.29 5.15 -7.11
C VAL A 144 -2.56 5.95 -6.92
N LEU A 145 -3.68 5.38 -7.31
CA LEU A 145 -5.00 5.98 -7.18
C LEU A 145 -5.79 5.16 -6.16
N VAL A 146 -6.43 5.85 -5.22
CA VAL A 146 -7.37 5.23 -4.29
C VAL A 146 -8.77 5.75 -4.53
N GLN A 147 -9.72 4.83 -4.64
CA GLN A 147 -11.14 5.13 -4.63
C GLN A 147 -11.66 4.87 -3.22
N ILE A 148 -12.27 5.89 -2.65
CA ILE A 148 -13.01 5.83 -1.40
C ILE A 148 -14.47 6.15 -1.68
N GLY A 149 -15.37 5.48 -0.99
CA GLY A 149 -16.79 5.71 -1.18
C GLY A 149 -17.61 4.82 -0.26
N PHE A 150 -18.91 5.01 -0.36
CA PHE A 150 -19.90 4.23 0.35
C PHE A 150 -20.70 3.42 -0.67
N SER A 151 -21.05 2.19 -0.34
CA SER A 151 -21.98 1.36 -1.10
C SER A 151 -23.06 0.84 -0.18
N ALA A 152 -24.31 0.81 -0.66
CA ALA A 152 -25.47 0.35 0.08
C ALA A 152 -26.39 -0.45 -0.86
N SER A 153 -27.09 -1.44 -0.32
CA SER A 153 -28.08 -2.22 -1.07
C SER A 153 -29.19 -2.69 -0.14
N THR A 154 -30.42 -2.67 -0.61
CA THR A 154 -31.57 -3.37 0.00
C THR A 154 -32.05 -4.48 -0.94
N GLY A 155 -32.95 -5.35 -0.45
CA GLY A 155 -33.50 -6.46 -1.22
C GLY A 155 -35.02 -6.53 -1.08
N ASP A 156 -35.59 -7.74 -1.01
CA ASP A 156 -37.02 -7.93 -0.74
C ASP A 156 -37.47 -7.36 0.62
N LEU A 157 -36.51 -6.99 1.47
CA LEU A 157 -36.70 -6.28 2.74
C LEU A 157 -36.00 -4.92 2.67
N VAL A 158 -36.57 -3.92 3.35
CA VAL A 158 -36.14 -2.51 3.25
C VAL A 158 -35.64 -1.93 4.57
N GLU A 159 -34.58 -1.13 4.49
CA GLU A 159 -33.99 -0.34 5.58
C GLU A 159 -33.29 0.91 5.02
N THR A 160 -32.88 1.83 5.91
CA THR A 160 -32.16 3.06 5.54
C THR A 160 -30.66 2.90 5.69
N HIS A 161 -29.92 3.69 4.90
CA HIS A 161 -28.46 3.74 4.89
C HIS A 161 -28.04 5.20 5.03
N ASP A 162 -27.97 5.68 6.27
CA ASP A 162 -27.88 7.11 6.54
C ASP A 162 -26.45 7.54 6.85
N ILE A 163 -25.86 8.36 5.97
CA ILE A 163 -24.58 9.05 6.20
C ILE A 163 -24.89 10.42 6.77
N LEU A 164 -24.66 10.59 8.07
CA LEU A 164 -25.03 11.81 8.81
C LEU A 164 -24.00 12.94 8.70
N SER A 165 -22.76 12.63 8.36
CA SER A 165 -21.73 13.60 8.01
C SER A 165 -20.61 12.95 7.20
N TRP A 166 -19.99 13.71 6.30
CA TRP A 166 -18.80 13.29 5.55
C TRP A 166 -18.02 14.53 5.08
N SER A 167 -16.69 14.50 5.23
CA SER A 167 -15.79 15.48 4.62
C SER A 167 -14.60 14.75 3.99
N PHE A 168 -14.18 15.22 2.81
CA PHE A 168 -12.97 14.75 2.14
C PHE A 168 -12.21 15.96 1.58
N LYS A 169 -10.91 16.03 1.85
CA LYS A 169 -10.01 17.05 1.31
C LYS A 169 -8.78 16.40 0.71
N SER A 170 -8.55 16.64 -0.58
CA SER A 170 -7.28 16.36 -1.26
C SER A 170 -6.48 17.66 -1.34
N ASN A 171 -5.17 17.59 -1.10
CA ASN A 171 -4.23 18.71 -1.28
C ASN A 171 -3.24 18.46 -2.43
N ILE A 172 -3.60 17.53 -3.33
CA ILE A 172 -3.02 17.39 -4.67
C ILE A 172 -4.00 18.00 -5.67
#